data_AF-A0A4U2ZGB6-F1
#
_entry.id   AF-A0A4U2ZGB6-F1
#
_cell.length_a   1.000
_cell.length_b   1.000
_cell.length_c   1.000
_cell.angle_alpha   90.00
_cell.angle_beta   90.00
_cell.angle_gamma   90.00
#
_symmetry.space_group_name_H-M   'P 1'
#
loop_
_entity.id
_entity.type
_entity.pdbx_description
1 polymer ?
#
loop_
_entity_poly.entity_id
_entity_poly.type
_entity_poly.pdbx_seq_one_letter_code
_entity_poly.pdbx_strand_id
1 'polypeptide(L)' 'QNHMLQILMMTAMNLPEKINACEIREEKRKVMETLRKVKKEDVQKHIIRGQYASGEIKGQQVVAYREEPGVNP' A
#
# COMPACT_ATOMS: atom_id res chain seq x y z
N GLN A 1 -5.29 2.60 7.22
CA GLN A 1 -5.40 2.74 5.75
C GLN A 1 -4.62 1.56 5.14
N ASN A 2 -5.32 0.54 4.62
CA ASN A 2 -4.77 -0.76 4.17
C ASN A 2 -5.37 -1.15 2.80
N HIS A 3 -5.76 -0.16 2.00
CA HIS A 3 -6.65 -0.37 0.84
C HIS A 3 -5.97 -1.17 -0.26
N MET A 4 -4.69 -0.88 -0.56
CA MET A 4 -3.96 -1.60 -1.59
C MET A 4 -3.82 -3.10 -1.26
N LEU A 5 -3.59 -3.43 0.02
CA LEU A 5 -3.50 -4.83 0.45
C LEU A 5 -4.85 -5.55 0.37
N GLN A 6 -5.95 -4.84 0.65
CA GLN A 6 -7.30 -5.40 0.46
C GLN A 6 -7.57 -5.73 -1.02
N ILE A 7 -7.17 -4.83 -1.93
CA ILE A 7 -7.27 -5.08 -3.38
C ILE A 7 -6.40 -6.27 -3.79
N LEU A 8 -5.16 -6.35 -3.27
CA LEU A 8 -4.29 -7.50 -3.50
C LEU A 8 -4.95 -8.82 -3.05
N MET A 9 -5.49 -8.87 -1.83
CA MET A 9 -6.15 -10.08 -1.33
C MET A 9 -7.39 -10.46 -2.14
N MET A 10 -8.16 -9.47 -2.61
CA MET A 10 -9.32 -9.72 -3.49
C MET A 10 -8.94 -10.29 -4.85
N THR A 11 -7.77 -9.92 -5.38
CA THR A 11 -7.29 -10.36 -6.71
C THR A 11 -6.51 -11.67 -6.66
N ALA A 12 -5.90 -11.99 -5.51
CA ALA A 12 -5.05 -13.16 -5.35
C ALA A 12 -5.72 -14.34 -4.61
N MET A 13 -6.90 -14.14 -4.01
CA MET A 13 -7.61 -15.22 -3.31
C MET A 13 -8.09 -16.30 -4.28
N ASN A 14 -8.15 -17.55 -3.82
CA ASN A 14 -8.82 -18.61 -4.58
C ASN A 14 -10.34 -18.40 -4.56
N LEU A 15 -11.04 -19.13 -5.42
CA LEU A 15 -12.49 -19.16 -5.40
C LEU A 15 -12.98 -19.75 -4.06
N PRO A 16 -13.77 -19.03 -3.26
CA PRO A 16 -14.32 -19.58 -2.03
C PRO A 16 -15.34 -20.67 -2.34
N GLU A 17 -15.44 -21.67 -1.46
CA GLU A 17 -16.42 -22.77 -1.61
C GLU A 17 -17.86 -22.26 -1.63
N LYS A 18 -18.13 -21.17 -0.90
CA LYS A 18 -19.43 -20.47 -0.88
C LYS A 18 -19.21 -18.97 -0.91
N ILE A 19 -20.04 -18.25 -1.65
CA ILE A 19 -20.01 -16.78 -1.67
C ILE A 19 -20.70 -16.25 -0.41
N ASN A 20 -20.00 -16.28 0.71
CA ASN A 20 -20.43 -15.66 1.96
C ASN A 20 -19.26 -14.97 2.65
N ALA A 21 -19.58 -14.12 3.62
CA ALA A 21 -18.57 -13.29 4.28
C ALA A 21 -17.51 -14.10 5.06
N CYS A 22 -17.84 -15.30 5.55
CA CYS A 22 -16.92 -16.14 6.30
C CYS A 22 -15.85 -16.72 5.37
N GLU A 23 -16.28 -17.38 4.29
CA GLU A 23 -15.38 -18.00 3.31
C GLU A 23 -14.49 -16.96 2.61
N ILE A 24 -15.05 -15.80 2.23
CA ILE A 24 -14.26 -14.73 1.61
C ILE A 24 -13.18 -14.21 2.57
N ARG A 25 -13.47 -14.08 3.87
CA ARG A 25 -12.46 -13.67 4.85
C ARG A 25 -11.37 -14.74 5.01
N GLU A 26 -11.75 -16.00 4.95
CA GLU A 26 -10.82 -17.12 5.08
C GLU A 26 -9.85 -17.19 3.90
N GLU A 27 -10.34 -17.05 2.66
CA GLU A 27 -9.45 -17.02 1.48
C GLU A 27 -8.51 -15.80 1.48
N LYS A 28 -9.00 -14.64 1.94
CA LYS A 28 -8.13 -13.46 2.16
C LYS A 28 -7.05 -13.72 3.22
N ARG A 29 -7.39 -14.41 4.31
CA ARG A 29 -6.44 -14.78 5.37
C ARG A 29 -5.33 -15.66 4.82
N LYS A 30 -5.68 -16.67 4.01
CA LYS A 30 -4.71 -17.56 3.35
C LYS A 30 -3.74 -16.79 2.46
N VAL A 31 -4.22 -15.79 1.69
CA VAL A 31 -3.34 -14.90 0.91
C VAL A 31 -2.37 -14.15 1.84
N MET A 32 -2.88 -13.54 2.92
CA MET A 32 -2.06 -12.78 3.86
C MET A 32 -0.95 -13.63 4.50
N GLU A 33 -1.25 -14.90 4.84
CA GLU A 33 -0.30 -15.83 5.48
C GLU A 33 0.80 -16.30 4.53
N THR A 34 0.55 -16.30 3.23
CA THR A 34 1.51 -16.72 2.21
C THR A 34 2.37 -15.56 1.68
N LEU A 35 2.06 -14.32 2.06
CA LEU A 35 2.86 -13.17 1.66
C LEU A 35 4.30 -13.28 2.16
N ARG A 36 5.24 -13.14 1.22
CA ARG A 36 6.66 -13.07 1.53
C ARG A 36 6.94 -11.81 2.34
N LYS A 37 7.42 -11.99 3.58
CA LYS A 37 7.91 -10.87 4.39
C LYS A 37 9.12 -10.21 3.72
N VAL A 38 9.11 -8.88 3.63
CA VAL A 38 10.27 -8.13 3.15
C VAL A 38 11.32 -8.09 4.26
N LYS A 39 12.48 -8.72 4.02
CA LYS A 39 13.62 -8.66 4.93
C LYS A 39 14.28 -7.28 4.85
N LYS A 40 14.87 -6.82 5.96
CA LYS A 40 15.55 -5.51 6.04
C LYS A 40 16.62 -5.34 4.96
N GLU A 41 17.39 -6.39 4.68
CA GLU A 41 18.43 -6.43 3.66
C GLU A 41 17.93 -6.26 2.21
N ASP A 42 16.67 -6.61 1.94
CA ASP A 42 16.07 -6.56 0.60
C ASP A 42 15.14 -5.35 0.40
N VAL A 43 14.93 -4.53 1.44
CA VAL A 43 14.03 -3.36 1.37
C VAL A 43 14.41 -2.45 0.20
N GLN A 44 15.70 -2.17 0.00
CA GLN A 44 16.17 -1.29 -1.06
C GLN A 44 15.90 -1.82 -2.49
N LYS A 45 15.73 -3.14 -2.65
CA LYS A 45 15.46 -3.78 -3.96
C LYS A 45 13.97 -3.78 -4.30
N HIS A 46 13.10 -3.82 -3.30
CA HIS A 46 11.66 -4.02 -3.49
C HIS A 46 10.80 -2.81 -3.11
N ILE A 47 11.36 -1.83 -2.39
CA ILE A 47 10.63 -0.68 -1.88
C ILE A 47 11.35 0.61 -2.26
N ILE A 48 10.65 1.46 -3.00
CA ILE A 48 11.06 2.84 -3.28
C ILE A 48 10.16 3.76 -2.46
N ARG A 49 10.78 4.65 -1.67
CA ARG A 49 10.08 5.69 -0.92
C ARG A 49 10.38 7.04 -1.55
N GLY A 50 9.34 7.84 -1.78
CA GLY A 50 9.46 9.20 -2.29
C GLY A 50 8.87 10.19 -1.31
N GLN A 51 9.44 11.39 -1.29
CA GLN A 51 8.87 12.58 -0.66
C GLN A 51 8.84 13.67 -1.73
N TYR A 52 7.69 14.32 -1.93
CA TYR A 52 7.58 15.33 -2.97
C TYR A 52 8.35 16.60 -2.59
N ALA A 53 8.99 17.19 -3.59
CA ALA A 53 9.65 18.49 -3.51
C ALA A 53 8.70 19.57 -4.04
N SER A 54 9.14 20.83 -3.95
CA SER A 54 8.44 21.95 -4.58
C SER A 54 8.29 21.71 -6.08
N GLY A 55 7.20 22.19 -6.65
CA GLY A 55 6.91 22.02 -8.07
C GLY A 55 5.82 22.94 -8.54
N GLU A 56 5.25 22.65 -9.71
CA GLU A 56 4.19 23.43 -10.30
C GLU A 56 2.99 22.55 -10.62
N ILE A 57 1.80 22.97 -10.19
CA ILE A 57 0.53 22.33 -10.54
C ILE A 57 -0.33 23.38 -11.23
N LYS A 58 -0.63 23.16 -12.52
CA LYS A 58 -1.51 24.04 -13.32
C LYS A 58 -1.10 25.53 -13.28
N GLY A 59 0.20 25.84 -13.39
CA GLY A 59 0.69 27.22 -13.34
C GLY A 59 0.89 27.78 -11.93
N GLN A 60 0.54 27.04 -10.89
CA GLN A 60 0.72 27.46 -9.49
C GLN A 60 1.90 26.75 -8.87
N GLN A 61 2.82 27.51 -8.27
CA GLN A 61 3.91 26.96 -7.49
C GLN A 61 3.36 26.31 -6.22
N VAL A 62 3.79 25.09 -5.96
CA VAL A 62 3.49 24.33 -4.75
C VAL A 62 4.79 24.04 -3.99
N VAL A 63 4.72 24.13 -2.67
CA VAL A 63 5.86 23.97 -1.77
C VAL A 63 6.27 22.51 -1.62
N ALA A 64 7.48 22.26 -1.12
CA ALA A 64 7.90 20.89 -0.80
C ALA A 64 7.14 20.34 0.41
N TYR A 65 7.04 19.02 0.55
CA TYR A 65 6.31 18.40 1.67
C TYR A 65 6.73 18.88 3.06
N ARG A 66 8.03 19.16 3.27
CA ARG A 66 8.56 19.65 4.58
C ARG A 66 8.28 21.12 4.85
N GLU A 67 7.83 21.86 3.85
CA GLU A 67 7.48 23.27 3.96
C GLU A 67 5.97 23.47 4.20
N GLU A 68 5.19 22.38 4.15
CA GLU A 68 3.76 22.40 4.42
C GLU A 68 3.47 22.76 5.89
N PRO A 69 2.40 23.53 6.17
CA PRO A 69 1.99 23.83 7.52
C PRO A 69 1.72 22.57 8.34
N GLY A 70 2.32 22.48 9.52
CA GLY A 70 2.14 21.33 10.42
C GLY A 70 3.05 20.13 10.14
N VAL A 71 3.99 20.25 9.19
CA VAL A 71 5.08 19.28 9.01
C VAL A 71 6.31 19.76 9.77
N ASN A 72 6.82 18.92 10.67
CA ASN A 72 8.08 19.20 11.38
C ASN A 72 9.26 18.93 10.41
N PRO A 73 10.16 19.90 10.15
CA PRO A 73 11.23 19.78 9.15
C PRO A 73 12.26 18.67 9.38
#